data_AF-A0A561WBB3-F1
#
_entry.id   AF-A0A561WBB3-F1
#
_cell.length_a   1.000
_cell.length_b   1.000
_cell.length_c   1.000
_cell.angle_alpha   90.00
_cell.angle_beta   90.00
_cell.angle_gamma   90.00
#
_symmetry.space_group_name_H-M   'P 1'
#
loop_
_entity.id
_entity.type
_entity.pdbx_description
1 polymer ?
#
loop_
_entity_poly.entity_id
_entity_poly.type
_entity_poly.pdbx_seq_one_letter_code
_entity_poly.pdbx_strand_id
1 'polypeptide(L)'
;MSRTDDFPTVAASRSGQRAVTFIPPATWARPPSAPAGRSLLSYLVMPRPGDAVKALLMPLAFGLGVLAEGGASRDTVLRALIGLVVLELLVYPARYQWNDIRGFAADQRHPGRARRGRLPGPPQLARERVTASTVVATARLGVAVGVALLPGLRLGGTVLAMIAGVFGVAVAYEALRSAATGRGSGGTPRVTPVLVSLWLTVGAGYVVRGMTGLAMAVDLGDRPGLALAAAVTLWAYGIAFVTSRWAVESLAFARLDGGRVSWTADGSLAREHMLALTRWLPATVTPGRSPARWAALRGRTPATAPWNLALVLAGAGAAVTGLLLTTPVHEPGAPVLGALAGGVATLVVILLPGRRTVAVPLGAAAVLAATLAGPARAPVAACLPWTAVLLAYLHFSAQSLDSLSHPRRAIREPLMRALAPAARIAVGHDTWRLLTAQSQRPARG
;
A
#
# COMPACT_ATOMS: atom_id res chain seq x y z
N MET A 1 -75.13 10.10 -36.67
CA MET A 1 -74.25 9.69 -35.55
C MET A 1 -72.85 10.15 -35.93
N SER A 2 -72.45 11.38 -35.54
CA SER A 2 -71.64 11.71 -34.34
C SER A 2 -70.25 11.06 -34.42
N ARG A 3 -69.11 11.76 -34.38
CA ARG A 3 -68.70 12.93 -33.59
C ARG A 3 -67.51 13.61 -34.29
N THR A 4 -67.58 14.93 -34.35
CA THR A 4 -66.46 15.88 -34.44
C THR A 4 -65.74 15.91 -33.09
N ASP A 5 -64.41 15.86 -33.07
CA ASP A 5 -63.61 16.31 -31.92
C ASP A 5 -62.45 17.19 -32.39
N ASP A 6 -62.49 18.42 -31.89
CA ASP A 6 -61.56 19.53 -32.09
C ASP A 6 -60.22 19.30 -31.40
N PHE A 7 -59.12 19.65 -32.07
CA PHE A 7 -57.82 19.80 -31.43
C PHE A 7 -57.63 21.25 -30.96
N PRO A 8 -57.24 21.49 -29.69
CA PRO A 8 -56.94 22.84 -29.24
C PRO A 8 -55.52 23.26 -29.67
N THR A 9 -55.46 24.38 -30.37
CA THR A 9 -54.24 25.13 -30.70
C THR A 9 -53.60 25.67 -29.41
N VAL A 10 -52.47 25.11 -29.00
CA VAL A 10 -51.68 25.63 -27.87
C VAL A 10 -50.83 26.81 -28.35
N ALA A 11 -51.15 27.99 -27.80
CA ALA A 11 -50.42 29.23 -28.01
C ALA A 11 -48.99 29.17 -27.44
N ALA A 12 -48.02 29.54 -28.28
CA ALA A 12 -46.61 29.63 -27.92
C ALA A 12 -46.36 30.83 -26.98
N SER A 13 -46.15 30.54 -25.69
CA SER A 13 -45.64 31.50 -24.72
C SER A 13 -44.14 31.74 -24.95
N ARG A 14 -43.80 32.88 -25.56
CA ARG A 14 -42.45 33.47 -25.56
C ARG A 14 -42.19 34.07 -24.18
N SER A 15 -41.47 33.34 -23.31
CA SER A 15 -40.93 33.91 -22.07
C SER A 15 -39.46 33.54 -21.88
N GLY A 16 -38.60 34.58 -21.94
CA GLY A 16 -37.37 34.66 -21.16
C GLY A 16 -36.22 33.70 -21.46
N GLN A 17 -35.65 33.72 -22.67
CA GLN A 17 -34.25 33.34 -22.86
C GLN A 17 -33.37 34.36 -22.11
N ARG A 18 -33.09 34.10 -20.83
CA ARG A 18 -31.94 34.71 -20.15
C ARG A 18 -30.69 34.24 -20.87
N ALA A 19 -29.94 35.17 -21.45
CA ALA A 19 -28.62 34.92 -21.99
C ALA A 19 -27.78 34.24 -20.90
N VAL A 20 -27.52 32.95 -21.07
CA VAL A 20 -26.51 32.25 -20.29
C VAL A 20 -25.19 32.83 -20.77
N THR A 21 -24.62 33.74 -19.99
CA THR A 21 -23.27 34.24 -20.21
C THR A 21 -22.34 33.03 -20.19
N PHE A 22 -21.84 32.65 -21.36
CA PHE A 22 -20.80 31.65 -21.51
C PHE A 22 -19.55 32.23 -20.87
N ILE A 23 -19.34 31.96 -19.57
CA ILE A 23 -18.09 32.25 -18.91
C ILE A 23 -17.08 31.29 -19.55
N PRO A 24 -16.10 31.77 -20.34
CA PRO A 24 -15.09 30.90 -20.89
C PRO A 24 -14.41 30.18 -19.71
N PRO A 25 -14.19 28.86 -19.79
CA PRO A 25 -13.58 28.11 -18.70
C PRO A 25 -12.27 28.82 -18.33
N ALA A 26 -12.16 29.17 -17.05
CA ALA A 26 -11.00 29.81 -16.46
C ALA A 26 -9.74 29.22 -17.09
N THR A 27 -8.94 30.07 -17.72
CA THR A 27 -7.69 29.76 -18.40
C THR A 27 -6.96 28.68 -17.62
N TRP A 28 -6.97 27.46 -18.16
CA TRP A 28 -6.27 26.32 -17.59
C TRP A 28 -4.83 26.74 -17.40
N ALA A 29 -4.42 26.95 -16.14
CA ALA A 29 -3.04 27.23 -15.81
C ALA A 29 -2.17 26.19 -16.53
N ARG A 30 -1.21 26.65 -17.35
CA ARG A 30 -0.29 25.79 -18.09
C ARG A 30 0.17 24.69 -17.13
N PRO A 31 -0.03 23.40 -17.46
CA PRO A 31 0.36 22.34 -16.56
C PRO A 31 1.83 22.53 -16.24
N PRO A 32 2.23 22.51 -14.95
CA PRO A 32 3.62 22.70 -14.56
C PRO A 32 4.49 21.76 -15.38
N SER A 33 5.62 22.29 -15.89
CA SER A 33 6.59 21.55 -16.69
C SER A 33 6.81 20.16 -16.08
N ALA A 34 6.53 19.12 -16.86
CA ALA A 34 6.57 17.75 -16.36
C ALA A 34 7.94 17.49 -15.71
N PRO A 35 7.99 16.99 -14.46
CA PRO A 35 9.26 16.72 -13.80
C PRO A 35 10.10 15.81 -14.67
N ALA A 36 11.40 16.11 -14.78
CA ALA A 36 12.35 15.33 -15.55
C ALA A 36 12.18 13.84 -15.21
N GLY A 37 11.98 13.02 -16.26
CA GLY A 37 11.79 11.59 -16.11
C GLY A 37 12.99 10.94 -15.40
N ARG A 38 12.74 9.85 -14.68
CA ARG A 38 13.79 9.10 -13.99
C ARG A 38 14.77 8.50 -15.01
N SER A 39 16.07 8.53 -14.73
CA SER A 39 17.08 7.85 -15.54
C SER A 39 16.98 6.32 -15.44
N LEU A 40 17.41 5.61 -16.49
CA LEU A 40 17.46 4.13 -16.49
C LEU A 40 18.37 3.61 -15.37
N LEU A 41 19.56 4.19 -15.19
CA LEU A 41 20.48 3.79 -14.13
C LEU A 41 19.84 3.90 -12.74
N SER A 42 19.22 5.04 -12.43
CA SER A 42 18.52 5.22 -11.15
C SER A 42 17.43 4.16 -10.97
N TYR A 43 16.69 3.84 -12.04
CA TYR A 43 15.68 2.80 -12.03
C TYR A 43 16.27 1.41 -11.76
N LEU A 44 17.35 1.02 -12.45
CA LEU A 44 17.97 -0.29 -12.29
C LEU A 44 18.46 -0.52 -10.86
N VAL A 45 19.05 0.51 -10.22
CA VAL A 45 19.50 0.44 -8.82
C VAL A 45 18.34 0.26 -7.84
N MET A 46 17.25 1.02 -8.00
CA MET A 46 16.12 0.95 -7.07
C MET A 46 14.79 1.10 -7.82
N PRO A 47 14.19 0.04 -8.38
CA PRO A 47 13.07 0.18 -9.32
C PRO A 47 11.88 0.93 -8.73
N ARG A 48 11.54 0.71 -7.46
CA ARG A 48 10.36 1.33 -6.82
C ARG A 48 10.66 1.94 -5.45
N PRO A 49 11.30 3.14 -5.39
CA PRO A 49 11.64 3.76 -4.11
C PRO A 49 10.41 4.15 -3.27
N GLY A 50 9.26 4.40 -3.91
CA GLY A 50 8.01 4.67 -3.21
C GLY A 50 7.41 3.46 -2.49
N ASP A 51 7.89 2.25 -2.81
CA ASP A 51 7.48 1.01 -2.14
C ASP A 51 8.41 0.64 -0.98
N ALA A 52 9.47 1.41 -0.71
CA ALA A 52 10.46 1.12 0.34
C ALA A 52 9.86 1.03 1.75
N VAL A 53 8.74 1.71 2.02
CA VAL A 53 8.04 1.60 3.31
C VAL A 53 7.58 0.16 3.60
N LYS A 54 7.33 -0.65 2.57
CA LYS A 54 6.94 -2.06 2.73
C LYS A 54 8.08 -2.92 3.27
N ALA A 55 9.33 -2.50 3.05
CA ALA A 55 10.50 -3.16 3.60
C ALA A 55 10.55 -3.10 5.13
N LEU A 56 9.77 -2.22 5.77
CA LEU A 56 9.66 -2.18 7.23
C LEU A 56 8.90 -3.38 7.82
N LEU A 57 8.11 -4.11 7.02
CA LEU A 57 7.28 -5.18 7.55
C LEU A 57 8.11 -6.35 8.11
N MET A 58 9.17 -6.73 7.39
CA MET A 58 10.09 -7.78 7.84
C MET A 58 10.81 -7.43 9.16
N PRO A 59 11.52 -6.29 9.29
CA PRO A 59 12.20 -5.94 10.54
C PRO A 59 11.22 -5.66 11.69
N LEU A 60 10.02 -5.15 11.43
CA LEU A 60 8.99 -5.00 12.47
C LEU A 60 8.52 -6.36 12.99
N ALA A 61 8.22 -7.31 12.09
CA ALA A 61 7.81 -8.66 12.49
C ALA A 61 8.94 -9.42 13.22
N PHE A 62 10.18 -9.28 12.74
CA PHE A 62 11.36 -9.79 13.44
C PHE A 62 11.48 -9.18 14.85
N GLY A 63 11.41 -7.85 14.97
CA GLY A 63 11.48 -7.17 16.25
C GLY A 63 10.40 -7.59 17.24
N LEU A 64 9.16 -7.80 16.77
CA LEU A 64 8.08 -8.33 17.59
C LEU A 64 8.38 -9.75 18.10
N GLY A 65 8.93 -10.61 17.24
CA GLY A 65 9.37 -11.95 17.64
C GLY A 65 10.50 -11.91 18.66
N VAL A 66 11.53 -11.09 18.43
CA VAL A 66 12.67 -10.91 19.35
C VAL A 66 12.22 -10.41 20.72
N LEU A 67 11.29 -9.45 20.75
CA LEU A 67 10.72 -8.96 22.00
C LEU A 67 9.95 -10.06 22.74
N ALA A 68 9.23 -10.92 22.02
CA ALA A 68 8.48 -12.03 22.61
C ALA A 68 9.40 -13.14 23.16
N GLU A 69 10.50 -13.43 22.47
CA GLU A 69 11.51 -14.43 22.88
C GLU A 69 12.51 -13.87 23.93
N GLY A 70 12.39 -12.59 24.30
CA GLY A 70 13.24 -11.96 25.32
C GLY A 70 14.64 -11.57 24.83
N GLY A 71 14.91 -11.62 23.53
CA GLY A 71 16.20 -11.25 22.94
C GLY A 71 16.53 -12.00 21.65
N ALA A 72 17.69 -11.69 21.08
CA ALA A 72 18.23 -12.38 19.91
C ALA A 72 19.75 -12.51 20.02
N SER A 73 20.28 -13.63 19.55
CA SER A 73 21.72 -13.81 19.41
C SER A 73 22.29 -12.92 18.29
N ARG A 74 23.61 -12.67 18.31
CA ARG A 74 24.29 -11.94 17.23
C ARG A 74 24.11 -12.63 15.87
N ASP A 75 24.15 -13.96 15.85
CA ASP A 75 23.93 -14.76 14.65
C ASP A 75 22.50 -14.57 14.09
N THR A 76 21.49 -14.65 14.97
CA THR A 76 20.08 -14.42 14.61
C THR A 76 19.89 -13.05 13.97
N VAL A 77 20.47 -12.00 14.56
CA VAL A 77 20.42 -10.64 14.01
C VAL A 77 21.12 -10.56 12.65
N LEU A 78 22.32 -11.15 12.51
CA LEU A 78 23.06 -11.16 11.25
C LEU A 78 22.27 -11.88 10.14
N ARG A 79 21.71 -13.05 10.44
CA ARG A 79 20.86 -13.82 9.51
C ARG A 79 19.63 -13.01 9.10
N ALA A 80 19.00 -12.29 10.03
CA ALA A 80 17.88 -11.41 9.73
C ALA A 80 18.26 -10.23 8.85
N LEU A 81 19.42 -9.60 9.07
CA LEU A 81 19.93 -8.51 8.23
C LEU A 81 20.25 -8.99 6.81
N ILE A 82 20.90 -10.14 6.66
CA ILE A 82 21.18 -10.74 5.34
C ILE A 82 19.87 -11.10 4.66
N GLY A 83 18.94 -11.72 5.38
CA GLY A 83 17.60 -12.02 4.89
C GLY A 83 16.85 -10.78 4.41
N LEU A 84 16.94 -9.67 5.13
CA LEU A 84 16.35 -8.39 4.76
C LEU A 84 16.93 -7.85 3.46
N VAL A 85 18.26 -7.90 3.31
CA VAL A 85 18.96 -7.53 2.07
C VAL A 85 18.51 -8.40 0.90
N VAL A 86 18.49 -9.73 1.08
CA VAL A 86 18.05 -10.67 0.04
C VAL A 86 16.60 -10.38 -0.36
N LEU A 87 15.69 -10.27 0.60
CA LEU A 87 14.28 -10.08 0.32
C LEU A 87 14.00 -8.72 -0.34
N GLU A 88 14.48 -7.63 0.24
CA GLU A 88 14.07 -6.27 -0.14
C GLU A 88 15.00 -5.58 -1.15
N LEU A 89 16.26 -6.01 -1.29
CA LEU A 89 17.21 -5.43 -2.25
C LEU A 89 17.51 -6.34 -3.46
N LEU A 90 17.23 -7.64 -3.37
CA LEU A 90 17.41 -8.59 -4.49
C LEU A 90 16.07 -9.09 -5.03
N VAL A 91 15.31 -9.85 -4.24
CA VAL A 91 14.13 -10.59 -4.69
C VAL A 91 12.98 -9.66 -5.07
N TYR A 92 12.58 -8.73 -4.21
CA TYR A 92 11.49 -7.79 -4.53
C TYR A 92 11.83 -6.83 -5.68
N PRO A 93 13.03 -6.24 -5.75
CA PRO A 93 13.42 -5.45 -6.91
C PRO A 93 13.36 -6.24 -8.22
N ALA A 94 13.84 -7.49 -8.26
CA ALA A 94 13.70 -8.36 -9.44
C ALA A 94 12.22 -8.58 -9.80
N ARG A 95 11.35 -8.85 -8.82
CA ARG A 95 9.90 -8.97 -9.04
C ARG A 95 9.28 -7.67 -9.54
N TYR A 96 9.71 -6.51 -9.04
CA TYR A 96 9.21 -5.21 -9.49
C TYR A 96 9.61 -4.92 -10.93
N GLN A 97 10.83 -5.26 -11.32
CA GLN A 97 11.31 -5.17 -12.69
C GLN A 97 10.50 -6.05 -13.62
N TRP A 98 10.26 -7.32 -13.25
CA TRP A 98 9.40 -8.22 -14.02
C TRP A 98 8.00 -7.64 -14.25
N ASN A 99 7.39 -7.09 -13.18
CA ASN A 99 6.07 -6.45 -13.29
C ASN A 99 6.08 -5.20 -14.18
N ASP A 100 7.14 -4.41 -14.14
CA ASP A 100 7.27 -3.20 -14.97
C ASP A 100 7.55 -3.53 -16.44
N ILE A 101 8.31 -4.60 -16.73
CA ILE A 101 8.53 -5.12 -18.08
C ILE A 101 7.20 -5.54 -18.70
N ARG A 102 6.42 -6.38 -18.00
CA ARG A 102 5.09 -6.82 -18.47
C ARG A 102 4.10 -5.66 -18.62
N GLY A 103 4.19 -4.67 -17.74
CA GLY A 103 3.32 -3.50 -17.71
C GLY A 103 3.77 -2.33 -18.59
N PHE A 104 4.88 -2.45 -19.31
CA PHE A 104 5.59 -1.29 -19.88
C PHE A 104 4.69 -0.40 -20.74
N ALA A 105 4.02 -0.98 -21.75
CA ALA A 105 3.16 -0.21 -22.66
C ALA A 105 2.00 0.50 -21.95
N ALA A 106 1.31 -0.19 -21.04
CA ALA A 106 0.22 0.38 -20.25
C ALA A 106 0.72 1.50 -19.32
N ASP A 107 1.92 1.35 -18.76
CA ASP A 107 2.54 2.34 -17.89
C ASP A 107 2.97 3.60 -18.65
N GLN A 108 3.36 3.50 -19.92
CA GLN A 108 3.66 4.66 -20.78
C GLN A 108 2.41 5.49 -21.14
N ARG A 109 1.22 4.86 -21.15
CA ARG A 109 -0.08 5.51 -21.41
C ARG A 109 -0.74 6.06 -20.14
N HIS A 110 -0.19 5.78 -18.95
CA HIS A 110 -0.80 6.18 -17.69
C HIS A 110 -0.75 7.70 -17.48
N PRO A 111 -1.85 8.37 -17.03
CA PRO A 111 -1.88 9.82 -16.81
C PRO A 111 -0.76 10.33 -15.88
N GLY A 112 -0.51 9.59 -14.79
CA GLY A 112 0.58 9.83 -13.86
C GLY A 112 1.95 9.22 -14.20
N ARG A 113 2.27 8.86 -15.45
CA ARG A 113 3.48 8.07 -15.80
C ARG A 113 4.78 8.59 -15.20
N ALA A 114 5.00 9.91 -15.19
CA ALA A 114 6.21 10.53 -14.66
C ALA A 114 6.40 10.34 -13.14
N ARG A 115 5.31 10.21 -12.38
CA ARG A 115 5.33 10.14 -10.91
C ARG A 115 5.35 8.72 -10.36
N ARG A 116 5.08 7.71 -11.19
CA ARG A 116 4.94 6.31 -10.74
C ARG A 116 6.26 5.59 -10.52
N GLY A 117 7.37 6.17 -10.99
CA GLY A 117 8.71 5.60 -10.82
C GLY A 117 8.89 4.23 -11.50
N ARG A 118 8.13 3.95 -12.57
CA ARG A 118 8.19 2.71 -13.36
C ARG A 118 9.39 2.71 -14.31
N LEU A 119 9.58 1.61 -15.06
CA LEU A 119 10.60 1.52 -16.12
C LEU A 119 10.47 2.74 -17.04
N PRO A 120 11.50 3.60 -17.14
CA PRO A 120 11.35 4.86 -17.85
C PRO A 120 11.10 4.64 -19.34
N GLY A 121 10.41 5.57 -20.01
CA GLY A 121 10.21 5.61 -21.47
C GLY A 121 11.19 6.55 -22.20
N PRO A 122 11.16 6.57 -23.54
CA PRO A 122 9.95 6.39 -24.36
C PRO A 122 9.81 4.99 -25.00
N PRO A 123 8.65 4.65 -25.61
CA PRO A 123 8.39 3.33 -26.21
C PRO A 123 9.39 2.88 -27.28
N GLN A 124 10.03 3.81 -27.99
CA GLN A 124 11.04 3.51 -29.00
C GLN A 124 12.27 2.81 -28.40
N LEU A 125 12.55 3.03 -27.12
CA LEU A 125 13.64 2.39 -26.38
C LEU A 125 13.17 1.16 -25.58
N ALA A 126 11.99 0.61 -25.88
CA ALA A 126 11.41 -0.51 -25.13
C ALA A 126 12.37 -1.71 -25.10
N ARG A 127 12.90 -2.14 -26.25
CA ARG A 127 13.75 -3.32 -26.35
C ARG A 127 14.99 -3.21 -25.46
N GLU A 128 15.74 -2.13 -25.60
CA GLU A 128 16.96 -1.87 -24.81
C GLU A 128 16.65 -1.84 -23.31
N ARG A 129 15.62 -1.11 -22.90
CA ARG A 129 15.27 -0.92 -21.49
C ARG A 129 14.71 -2.18 -20.85
N VAL A 130 13.92 -2.95 -21.59
CA VAL A 130 13.43 -4.26 -21.17
C VAL A 130 14.61 -5.21 -21.01
N THR A 131 15.52 -5.29 -21.98
CA THR A 131 16.71 -6.14 -21.89
C THR A 131 17.58 -5.79 -20.68
N ALA A 132 17.93 -4.51 -20.51
CA ALA A 132 18.72 -4.06 -19.36
C ALA A 132 18.03 -4.39 -18.01
N SER A 133 16.72 -4.18 -17.92
CA SER A 133 15.95 -4.50 -16.72
C SER A 133 15.91 -6.02 -16.45
N THR A 134 15.74 -6.85 -17.49
CA THR A 134 15.77 -8.30 -17.39
C THR A 134 17.13 -8.81 -16.92
N VAL A 135 18.23 -8.33 -17.51
CA VAL A 135 19.59 -8.71 -17.13
C VAL A 135 19.85 -8.41 -15.64
N VAL A 136 19.50 -7.20 -15.18
CA VAL A 136 19.67 -6.82 -13.77
C VAL A 136 18.77 -7.64 -12.84
N ALA A 137 17.52 -7.91 -13.24
CA ALA A 137 16.62 -8.74 -12.45
C ALA A 137 17.15 -10.18 -12.31
N THR A 138 17.65 -10.78 -13.39
CA THR A 138 18.28 -12.11 -13.37
C THR A 138 19.54 -12.12 -12.53
N ALA A 139 20.41 -11.11 -12.66
CA ALA A 139 21.61 -10.99 -11.84
C ALA A 139 21.29 -10.92 -10.34
N ARG A 140 20.26 -10.16 -9.94
CA ARG A 140 19.79 -10.11 -8.55
C ARG A 140 19.37 -11.48 -8.02
N LEU A 141 18.64 -12.26 -8.82
CA LEU A 141 18.24 -13.61 -8.43
C LEU A 141 19.44 -14.55 -8.36
N GLY A 142 20.39 -14.45 -9.29
CA GLY A 142 21.65 -15.19 -9.23
C GLY A 142 22.42 -14.91 -7.94
N VAL A 143 22.53 -13.63 -7.53
CA VAL A 143 23.16 -13.25 -6.25
C VAL A 143 22.37 -13.80 -5.06
N ALA A 144 21.03 -13.72 -5.08
CA ALA A 144 20.21 -14.29 -4.00
C ALA A 144 20.43 -15.80 -3.85
N VAL A 145 20.48 -16.55 -4.95
CA VAL A 145 20.81 -17.99 -4.95
C VAL A 145 22.23 -18.22 -4.46
N GLY A 146 23.21 -17.39 -4.86
CA GLY A 146 24.57 -17.46 -4.32
C GLY A 146 24.62 -17.32 -2.80
N VAL A 147 23.85 -16.38 -2.22
CA VAL A 147 23.72 -16.23 -0.76
C VAL A 147 23.08 -17.46 -0.11
N ALA A 148 22.09 -18.08 -0.78
CA ALA A 148 21.43 -19.29 -0.30
C ALA A 148 22.39 -20.50 -0.16
N LEU A 149 23.46 -20.52 -0.97
CA LEU A 149 24.46 -21.59 -1.01
C LEU A 149 25.61 -21.41 0.00
N LEU A 150 25.65 -20.29 0.75
CA LEU A 150 26.70 -20.06 1.76
C LEU A 150 26.50 -20.99 2.97
N PRO A 151 27.43 -21.92 3.26
CA PRO A 151 27.21 -23.00 4.23
C PRO A 151 27.09 -22.52 5.68
N GLY A 152 27.75 -21.41 6.04
CA GLY A 152 27.79 -20.90 7.42
C GLY A 152 26.48 -20.28 7.92
N LEU A 153 25.55 -19.88 7.05
CA LEU A 153 24.38 -19.08 7.44
C LEU A 153 23.07 -19.88 7.51
N ARG A 154 23.05 -21.11 6.96
CA ARG A 154 21.86 -21.98 6.87
C ARG A 154 20.61 -21.23 6.39
N LEU A 155 20.77 -20.33 5.40
CA LEU A 155 19.69 -19.52 4.84
C LEU A 155 19.03 -20.15 3.60
N GLY A 156 19.53 -21.28 3.13
CA GLY A 156 19.10 -21.91 1.88
C GLY A 156 17.59 -22.08 1.75
N GLY A 157 16.97 -22.77 2.71
CA GLY A 157 15.52 -23.00 2.72
C GLY A 157 14.73 -21.69 2.80
N THR A 158 15.18 -20.74 3.63
CA THR A 158 14.52 -19.43 3.79
C THR A 158 14.58 -18.61 2.52
N VAL A 159 15.73 -18.51 1.85
CA VAL A 159 15.87 -17.76 0.59
C VAL A 159 15.06 -18.41 -0.53
N LEU A 160 15.06 -19.73 -0.63
CA LEU A 160 14.22 -20.44 -1.59
C LEU A 160 12.73 -20.15 -1.35
N ALA A 161 12.28 -20.19 -0.10
CA ALA A 161 10.91 -19.85 0.28
C ALA A 161 10.57 -18.37 -0.04
N MET A 162 11.50 -17.43 0.15
CA MET A 162 11.32 -16.03 -0.26
C MET A 162 11.12 -15.92 -1.77
N ILE A 163 12.00 -16.54 -2.58
CA ILE A 163 11.90 -16.49 -4.04
C ILE A 163 10.58 -17.11 -4.52
N ALA A 164 10.28 -18.33 -4.05
CA ALA A 164 9.06 -19.04 -4.40
C ALA A 164 7.80 -18.26 -3.98
N GLY A 165 7.77 -17.73 -2.76
CA GLY A 165 6.65 -16.93 -2.26
C GLY A 165 6.46 -15.62 -3.03
N VAL A 166 7.52 -14.84 -3.24
CA VAL A 166 7.43 -13.56 -3.96
C VAL A 166 7.00 -13.75 -5.41
N PHE A 167 7.62 -14.69 -6.14
CA PHE A 167 7.30 -14.93 -7.55
C PHE A 167 6.01 -15.71 -7.73
N GLY A 168 5.69 -16.68 -6.87
CA GLY A 168 4.41 -17.39 -6.89
C GLY A 168 3.22 -16.44 -6.75
N VAL A 169 3.27 -15.53 -5.78
CA VAL A 169 2.25 -14.47 -5.63
C VAL A 169 2.22 -13.54 -6.84
N ALA A 170 3.37 -13.22 -7.43
CA ALA A 170 3.44 -12.36 -8.61
C ALA A 170 2.81 -13.02 -9.85
N VAL A 171 3.05 -14.31 -10.07
CA VAL A 171 2.46 -15.10 -11.16
C VAL A 171 0.95 -15.22 -10.97
N ALA A 172 0.49 -15.59 -9.77
CA ALA A 172 -0.95 -15.67 -9.46
C ALA A 172 -1.66 -14.33 -9.66
N TYR A 173 -1.08 -13.23 -9.15
CA TYR A 173 -1.59 -11.88 -9.36
C TYR A 173 -1.71 -11.55 -10.85
N GLU A 174 -0.68 -11.85 -11.63
CA GLU A 174 -0.65 -11.51 -13.05
C GLU A 174 -1.64 -12.33 -13.86
N ALA A 175 -1.79 -13.64 -13.57
CA ALA A 175 -2.79 -14.48 -14.20
C ALA A 175 -4.21 -13.95 -13.95
N LEU A 176 -4.53 -13.61 -12.70
CA LEU A 176 -5.82 -13.01 -12.33
C LEU A 176 -6.01 -11.63 -12.97
N ARG A 177 -4.95 -10.81 -13.04
CA ARG A 177 -5.00 -9.49 -13.67
C ARG A 177 -5.28 -9.60 -15.16
N SER A 178 -4.62 -10.51 -15.85
CA SER A 178 -4.86 -10.80 -17.27
C SER A 178 -6.30 -11.27 -17.49
N ALA A 179 -6.82 -12.15 -16.65
CA ALA A 179 -8.21 -12.63 -16.73
C ALA A 179 -9.26 -11.52 -16.47
N ALA A 180 -8.89 -10.48 -15.72
CA ALA A 180 -9.77 -9.35 -15.39
C ALA A 180 -9.78 -8.22 -16.44
N THR A 181 -8.80 -8.18 -17.34
CA THR A 181 -8.57 -7.04 -18.26
C THR A 181 -9.47 -7.10 -19.50
N GLY A 182 -9.91 -5.94 -19.99
CA GLY A 182 -10.52 -5.78 -21.32
C GLY A 182 -12.03 -6.06 -21.38
N ARG A 183 -12.69 -6.20 -20.24
CA ARG A 183 -14.11 -6.62 -20.14
C ARG A 183 -15.12 -5.48 -19.99
N GLY A 184 -14.69 -4.21 -20.06
CA GLY A 184 -15.61 -3.08 -19.97
C GLY A 184 -15.03 -1.77 -20.51
N SER A 185 -15.83 -1.05 -21.28
CA SER A 185 -15.55 0.31 -21.74
C SER A 185 -16.50 1.28 -21.03
N GLY A 186 -15.96 2.15 -20.18
CA GLY A 186 -16.69 3.26 -19.56
C GLY A 186 -17.15 3.02 -18.10
N GLY A 187 -16.85 3.98 -17.23
CA GLY A 187 -17.34 4.04 -15.85
C GLY A 187 -16.65 3.11 -14.85
N THR A 188 -17.32 2.88 -13.71
CA THR A 188 -16.87 1.98 -12.63
C THR A 188 -17.19 0.52 -12.99
N PRO A 189 -16.19 -0.35 -13.19
CA PRO A 189 -16.41 -1.76 -13.55
C PRO A 189 -17.22 -2.50 -12.48
N ARG A 190 -18.02 -3.50 -12.88
CA ARG A 190 -18.73 -4.39 -11.93
C ARG A 190 -17.72 -5.24 -11.13
N VAL A 191 -18.07 -5.56 -9.88
CA VAL A 191 -17.27 -6.50 -9.08
C VAL A 191 -17.53 -7.89 -9.61
N THR A 192 -16.47 -8.59 -10.00
CA THR A 192 -16.53 -9.98 -10.44
C THR A 192 -15.73 -10.85 -9.48
N PRO A 193 -15.98 -12.18 -9.44
CA PRO A 193 -15.19 -13.09 -8.62
C PRO A 193 -13.68 -13.03 -8.91
N VAL A 194 -13.29 -12.76 -10.16
CA VAL A 194 -11.89 -12.58 -10.56
C VAL A 194 -11.26 -11.35 -9.90
N LEU A 195 -11.99 -10.22 -9.84
CA LEU A 195 -11.51 -9.01 -9.16
C LEU A 195 -11.36 -9.25 -7.66
N VAL A 196 -12.32 -9.92 -7.04
CA VAL A 196 -12.24 -10.30 -5.61
C VAL A 196 -11.04 -11.21 -5.37
N SER A 197 -10.83 -12.23 -6.20
CA SER A 197 -9.68 -13.13 -6.11
C SER A 197 -8.35 -12.38 -6.23
N LEU A 198 -8.29 -11.40 -7.13
CA LEU A 198 -7.13 -10.53 -7.29
C LEU A 198 -6.88 -9.67 -6.02
N TRP A 199 -7.93 -9.15 -5.40
CA TRP A 199 -7.84 -8.40 -4.14
C TRP A 199 -7.37 -9.28 -2.98
N LEU A 200 -7.83 -10.53 -2.90
CA LEU A 200 -7.37 -11.49 -1.90
C LEU A 200 -5.90 -11.87 -2.13
N THR A 201 -5.49 -12.05 -3.38
CA THR A 201 -4.13 -12.48 -3.75
C THR A 201 -3.06 -11.46 -3.34
N VAL A 202 -3.35 -10.15 -3.41
CA VAL A 202 -2.35 -9.13 -3.06
C VAL A 202 -1.98 -9.09 -1.58
N GLY A 203 -2.79 -9.66 -0.70
CA GLY A 203 -2.45 -9.85 0.71
C GLY A 203 -1.26 -10.78 0.92
N ALA A 204 -1.11 -11.80 0.07
CA ALA A 204 -0.10 -12.84 0.25
C ALA A 204 1.34 -12.29 0.19
N GLY A 205 1.58 -11.19 -0.53
CA GLY A 205 2.88 -10.52 -0.54
C GLY A 205 3.29 -9.91 0.81
N TYR A 206 2.34 -9.68 1.72
CA TYR A 206 2.62 -9.21 3.08
C TYR A 206 2.89 -10.37 4.03
N VAL A 207 2.24 -11.51 3.79
CA VAL A 207 2.56 -12.77 4.48
C VAL A 207 4.01 -13.13 4.24
N VAL A 208 4.48 -13.15 2.98
CA VAL A 208 5.88 -13.49 2.67
C VAL A 208 6.85 -12.59 3.44
N ARG A 209 6.65 -11.27 3.46
CA ARG A 209 7.50 -10.32 4.19
C ARG A 209 7.47 -10.52 5.70
N GLY A 210 6.28 -10.47 6.29
CA GLY A 210 6.14 -10.49 7.74
C GLY A 210 6.48 -11.85 8.33
N MET A 211 6.06 -12.94 7.68
CA MET A 211 6.38 -14.30 8.13
C MET A 211 7.87 -14.60 8.00
N THR A 212 8.55 -14.07 6.97
CA THR A 212 10.01 -14.19 6.87
C THR A 212 10.70 -13.55 8.08
N GLY A 213 10.30 -12.33 8.45
CA GLY A 213 10.85 -11.65 9.61
C GLY A 213 10.55 -12.39 10.91
N LEU A 214 9.31 -12.84 11.08
CA LEU A 214 8.88 -13.56 12.27
C LEU A 214 9.57 -14.93 12.42
N ALA A 215 9.68 -15.71 11.34
CA ALA A 215 10.33 -17.01 11.32
C ALA A 215 11.85 -16.95 11.58
N MET A 216 12.46 -15.78 11.43
CA MET A 216 13.86 -15.57 11.80
C MET A 216 14.04 -15.30 13.30
N ALA A 217 12.97 -14.93 14.00
CA ALA A 217 12.99 -14.68 15.44
C ALA A 217 12.38 -15.83 16.25
N VAL A 218 11.36 -16.50 15.73
CA VAL A 218 10.55 -17.51 16.42
C VAL A 218 10.47 -18.78 15.58
N ASP A 219 10.56 -19.95 16.22
CA ASP A 219 10.27 -21.22 15.55
C ASP A 219 8.75 -21.36 15.34
N LEU A 220 8.32 -21.10 14.11
CA LEU A 220 6.91 -21.17 13.73
C LEU A 220 6.43 -22.62 13.51
N GLY A 221 7.34 -23.58 13.35
CA GLY A 221 6.99 -25.00 13.24
C GLY A 221 6.42 -25.54 14.54
N ASP A 222 7.02 -25.13 15.65
CA ASP A 222 6.59 -25.51 17.00
C ASP A 222 5.37 -24.71 17.50
N ARG A 223 5.03 -23.61 16.81
CA ARG A 223 3.93 -22.70 17.18
C ARG A 223 2.94 -22.50 16.02
N PRO A 224 2.24 -23.56 15.55
CA PRO A 224 1.38 -23.49 14.36
C PRO A 224 0.19 -22.52 14.53
N GLY A 225 -0.35 -22.39 15.74
CA GLY A 225 -1.40 -21.43 16.04
C GLY A 225 -0.94 -19.98 15.85
N LEU A 226 0.28 -19.66 16.30
CA LEU A 226 0.91 -18.36 16.08
C LEU A 226 1.17 -18.14 14.59
N ALA A 227 1.72 -19.15 13.90
CA ALA A 227 2.01 -19.07 12.47
C ALA A 227 0.75 -18.74 11.65
N LEU A 228 -0.37 -19.43 11.95
CA LEU A 228 -1.66 -19.19 11.31
C LEU A 228 -2.21 -17.79 11.63
N ALA A 229 -2.23 -17.39 12.91
CA ALA A 229 -2.72 -16.08 13.32
C ALA A 229 -1.92 -14.94 12.68
N ALA A 230 -0.58 -15.04 12.67
CA ALA A 230 0.31 -14.07 12.05
C ALA A 230 0.09 -14.02 10.53
N ALA A 231 -0.05 -15.18 9.86
CA ALA A 231 -0.32 -15.24 8.44
C ALA A 231 -1.67 -14.58 8.08
N VAL A 232 -2.74 -14.87 8.81
CA VAL A 232 -4.06 -14.23 8.62
C VAL A 232 -3.96 -12.72 8.84
N THR A 233 -3.27 -12.29 9.90
CA THR A 233 -3.04 -10.86 10.20
C THR A 233 -2.36 -10.16 9.04
N LEU A 234 -1.22 -10.68 8.58
CA LEU A 234 -0.42 -10.09 7.52
C LEU A 234 -1.14 -10.11 6.18
N TRP A 235 -1.87 -11.20 5.89
CA TRP A 235 -2.67 -11.34 4.69
C TRP A 235 -3.79 -10.31 4.64
N ALA A 236 -4.59 -10.22 5.70
CA ALA A 236 -5.69 -9.28 5.81
C ALA A 236 -5.20 -7.82 5.83
N TYR A 237 -4.10 -7.54 6.54
CA TYR A 237 -3.44 -6.23 6.50
C TYR A 237 -3.00 -5.88 5.07
N GLY A 238 -2.41 -6.83 4.36
CA GLY A 238 -1.99 -6.64 2.98
C GLY A 238 -3.15 -6.32 2.03
N ILE A 239 -4.28 -7.00 2.18
CA ILE A 239 -5.51 -6.69 1.43
C ILE A 239 -5.96 -5.26 1.76
N ALA A 240 -6.06 -4.92 3.05
CA ALA A 240 -6.48 -3.59 3.50
C ALA A 240 -5.60 -2.48 2.94
N PHE A 241 -4.28 -2.64 3.05
CA PHE A 241 -3.30 -1.67 2.57
C PHE A 241 -3.36 -1.52 1.05
N VAL A 242 -3.32 -2.63 0.29
CA VAL A 242 -3.22 -2.57 -1.17
C VAL A 242 -4.52 -2.04 -1.80
N THR A 243 -5.67 -2.50 -1.33
CA THR A 243 -6.96 -2.01 -1.85
C THR A 243 -7.21 -0.55 -1.49
N SER A 244 -6.84 -0.11 -0.27
CA SER A 244 -6.84 1.31 0.09
C SER A 244 -5.96 2.13 -0.85
N ARG A 245 -4.72 1.68 -1.06
CA ARG A 245 -3.78 2.36 -1.96
C ARG A 245 -4.31 2.43 -3.39
N TRP A 246 -4.88 1.35 -3.90
CA TRP A 246 -5.48 1.33 -5.24
C TRP A 246 -6.68 2.26 -5.37
N ALA A 247 -7.52 2.37 -4.34
CA ALA A 247 -8.62 3.33 -4.32
C ALA A 247 -8.11 4.79 -4.33
N VAL A 248 -6.97 5.09 -3.72
CA VAL A 248 -6.35 6.42 -3.82
C VAL A 248 -5.66 6.61 -5.18
N GLU A 249 -4.99 5.58 -5.72
CA GLU A 249 -4.38 5.62 -7.06
C GLU A 249 -5.43 5.82 -8.16
N SER A 250 -6.66 5.33 -7.97
CA SER A 250 -7.74 5.52 -8.94
C SER A 250 -8.19 6.98 -9.07
N LEU A 251 -7.84 7.86 -8.13
CA LEU A 251 -8.07 9.31 -8.23
C LEU A 251 -7.34 9.93 -9.43
N ALA A 252 -6.34 9.26 -10.01
CA ALA A 252 -5.71 9.67 -11.27
C ALA A 252 -6.67 9.61 -12.48
N PHE A 253 -7.80 8.90 -12.34
CA PHE A 253 -8.85 8.75 -13.36
C PHE A 253 -10.13 9.51 -13.03
N ALA A 254 -10.12 10.28 -11.95
CA ALA A 254 -11.26 11.09 -11.51
C ALA A 254 -11.35 12.39 -12.32
N ARG A 255 -12.57 12.77 -12.70
CA ARG A 255 -12.93 14.09 -13.18
C ARG A 255 -13.91 14.73 -12.20
N LEU A 256 -13.75 16.03 -11.95
CA LEU A 256 -14.67 16.78 -11.11
C LEU A 256 -15.57 17.63 -12.00
N ASP A 257 -16.88 17.49 -11.82
CA ASP A 257 -17.89 18.32 -12.47
C ASP A 257 -18.90 18.78 -11.41
N GLY A 258 -18.98 20.09 -11.17
CA GLY A 258 -19.86 20.65 -10.13
C GLY A 258 -19.68 20.06 -8.73
N GLY A 259 -18.48 19.60 -8.36
CA GLY A 259 -18.20 18.93 -7.08
C GLY A 259 -18.57 17.43 -7.03
N ARG A 260 -19.16 16.88 -8.09
CA ARG A 260 -19.36 15.44 -8.27
C ARG A 260 -18.15 14.80 -8.93
N VAL A 261 -17.83 13.59 -8.50
CA VAL A 261 -16.73 12.79 -9.05
C VAL A 261 -17.28 11.86 -10.12
N SER A 262 -16.73 11.94 -11.33
CA SER A 262 -16.93 10.95 -12.39
C SER A 262 -15.62 10.22 -12.69
N TRP A 263 -15.71 8.98 -13.17
CA TRP A 263 -14.56 8.11 -13.41
C TRP A 263 -14.46 7.76 -14.89
N THR A 264 -13.33 8.12 -15.50
CA THR A 264 -13.07 7.82 -16.91
C THR A 264 -11.72 7.15 -17.04
N ALA A 265 -11.71 5.90 -17.50
CA ALA A 265 -10.50 5.19 -17.84
C ALA A 265 -10.70 4.39 -19.12
N ASP A 266 -9.64 4.36 -19.92
CA ASP A 266 -9.55 3.50 -21.08
C ASP A 266 -9.35 2.04 -20.62
N GLY A 267 -10.15 1.12 -21.15
CA GLY A 267 -10.02 -0.32 -20.90
C GLY A 267 -8.64 -0.87 -21.28
N SER A 268 -7.91 -0.20 -22.20
CA SER A 268 -6.55 -0.55 -22.60
C SER A 268 -5.50 -0.37 -21.49
N LEU A 269 -5.87 0.21 -20.34
CA LEU A 269 -4.97 0.44 -19.20
C LEU A 269 -4.93 -0.74 -18.21
N ALA A 270 -5.80 -1.74 -18.33
CA ALA A 270 -5.86 -2.93 -17.47
C ALA A 270 -6.00 -2.62 -15.96
N ARG A 271 -6.89 -1.66 -15.63
CA ARG A 271 -7.05 -1.06 -14.28
C ARG A 271 -8.40 -1.35 -13.63
N GLU A 272 -9.13 -2.34 -14.11
CA GLU A 272 -10.48 -2.68 -13.67
C GLU A 272 -10.53 -2.98 -12.17
N HIS A 273 -9.51 -3.66 -11.65
CA HIS A 273 -9.38 -3.99 -10.23
C HIS A 273 -9.26 -2.77 -9.31
N MET A 274 -8.65 -1.66 -9.77
CA MET A 274 -8.61 -0.43 -8.98
C MET A 274 -9.88 0.39 -9.18
N LEU A 275 -10.38 0.46 -10.42
CA LEU A 275 -11.55 1.28 -10.72
C LEU A 275 -12.81 0.70 -10.06
N ALA A 276 -12.93 -0.62 -9.94
CA ALA A 276 -14.03 -1.24 -9.23
C ALA A 276 -14.09 -0.80 -7.74
N LEU A 277 -12.97 -0.39 -7.14
CA LEU A 277 -12.91 0.09 -5.76
C LEU A 277 -13.51 1.50 -5.58
N THR A 278 -13.67 2.27 -6.66
CA THR A 278 -14.19 3.65 -6.58
C THR A 278 -15.62 3.72 -6.08
N ARG A 279 -16.39 2.62 -6.17
CA ARG A 279 -17.77 2.54 -5.66
C ARG A 279 -17.89 2.78 -4.15
N TRP A 280 -16.82 2.56 -3.39
CA TRP A 280 -16.78 2.77 -1.95
C TRP A 280 -16.16 4.12 -1.56
N LEU A 281 -15.75 4.92 -2.54
CA LEU A 281 -15.26 6.28 -2.31
C LEU A 281 -16.45 7.26 -2.24
N PRO A 282 -16.31 8.39 -1.52
CA PRO A 282 -17.35 9.42 -1.51
C PRO A 282 -17.63 9.95 -2.92
N ALA A 283 -18.91 10.15 -3.26
CA ALA A 283 -19.30 10.66 -4.59
C ALA A 283 -19.09 12.18 -4.75
N THR A 284 -18.90 12.90 -3.65
CA THR A 284 -18.76 14.36 -3.60
C THR A 284 -17.44 14.78 -2.97
N VAL A 285 -16.87 15.84 -3.51
CA VAL A 285 -15.63 16.47 -3.00
C VAL A 285 -15.96 17.90 -2.61
N THR A 286 -15.34 18.37 -1.52
CA THR A 286 -15.43 19.79 -1.13
C THR A 286 -15.02 20.68 -2.31
N PRO A 287 -15.83 21.70 -2.67
CA PRO A 287 -15.51 22.61 -3.78
C PRO A 287 -14.09 23.17 -3.68
N GLY A 288 -13.43 23.34 -4.83
CA GLY A 288 -12.09 23.93 -4.92
C GLY A 288 -10.92 22.98 -4.62
N ARG A 289 -11.15 21.71 -4.28
CA ARG A 289 -10.06 20.72 -4.10
C ARG A 289 -9.79 19.95 -5.39
N SER A 290 -8.52 19.90 -5.81
CA SER A 290 -8.07 19.00 -6.87
C SER A 290 -8.16 17.52 -6.43
N PRO A 291 -8.52 16.57 -7.32
CA PRO A 291 -8.53 15.14 -6.98
C PRO A 291 -7.19 14.64 -6.42
N ALA A 292 -6.07 15.17 -6.91
CA ALA A 292 -4.75 14.73 -6.49
C ALA A 292 -4.43 14.98 -5.00
N ARG A 293 -5.04 16.02 -4.42
CA ARG A 293 -4.85 16.42 -3.02
C ARG A 293 -5.94 15.88 -2.08
N TRP A 294 -6.94 15.18 -2.62
CA TRP A 294 -8.05 14.67 -1.84
C TRP A 294 -7.68 13.36 -1.13
N ALA A 295 -7.68 13.36 0.21
CA ALA A 295 -7.52 12.18 1.04
C ALA A 295 -8.85 11.44 1.18
N ALA A 296 -9.27 10.73 0.12
CA ALA A 296 -10.61 10.15 0.00
C ALA A 296 -10.97 9.16 1.13
N LEU A 297 -9.97 8.45 1.67
CA LEU A 297 -10.15 7.45 2.74
C LEU A 297 -10.22 8.04 4.15
N ARG A 298 -9.94 9.35 4.31
CA ARG A 298 -10.08 10.03 5.61
C ARG A 298 -11.54 10.28 5.97
N GLY A 299 -12.41 10.36 4.96
CA GLY A 299 -13.85 10.51 5.13
C GLY A 299 -14.54 9.21 5.55
N ARG A 300 -15.88 9.27 5.59
CA ARG A 300 -16.72 8.10 5.82
C ARG A 300 -16.70 7.21 4.58
N THR A 301 -16.29 5.96 4.76
CA THR A 301 -16.39 4.88 3.76
C THR A 301 -17.26 3.77 4.35
N PRO A 302 -18.03 3.00 3.55
CA PRO A 302 -18.82 1.89 4.07
C PRO A 302 -17.96 0.85 4.80
N ALA A 303 -18.47 0.26 5.88
CA ALA A 303 -17.79 -0.84 6.57
C ALA A 303 -17.62 -2.08 5.67
N THR A 304 -18.48 -2.23 4.66
CA THR A 304 -18.44 -3.28 3.63
C THR A 304 -17.38 -3.06 2.56
N ALA A 305 -16.62 -1.95 2.60
CA ALA A 305 -15.51 -1.75 1.68
C ALA A 305 -14.44 -2.84 1.89
N PRO A 306 -13.82 -3.38 0.82
CA PRO A 306 -12.87 -4.48 0.94
C PRO A 306 -11.74 -4.20 1.93
N TRP A 307 -11.23 -2.97 1.97
CA TRP A 307 -10.18 -2.59 2.90
C TRP A 307 -10.63 -2.53 4.36
N ASN A 308 -11.89 -2.19 4.63
CA ASN A 308 -12.43 -2.11 5.99
C ASN A 308 -12.71 -3.51 6.54
N LEU A 309 -13.30 -4.40 5.74
CA LEU A 309 -13.50 -5.80 6.12
C LEU A 309 -12.17 -6.49 6.42
N ALA A 310 -11.19 -6.31 5.52
CA ALA A 310 -9.85 -6.85 5.71
C ALA A 310 -9.15 -6.24 6.93
N LEU A 311 -9.37 -4.95 7.23
CA LEU A 311 -8.78 -4.33 8.40
C LEU A 311 -9.35 -4.89 9.71
N VAL A 312 -10.67 -5.14 9.81
CA VAL A 312 -11.26 -5.80 10.98
C VAL A 312 -10.65 -7.17 11.21
N LEU A 313 -10.50 -7.98 10.14
CA LEU A 313 -9.85 -9.27 10.22
C LEU A 313 -8.37 -9.16 10.61
N ALA A 314 -7.66 -8.16 10.09
CA ALA A 314 -6.27 -7.88 10.47
C ALA A 314 -6.16 -7.47 11.94
N GLY A 315 -7.07 -6.65 12.46
CA GLY A 315 -7.11 -6.25 13.86
C GLY A 315 -7.40 -7.44 14.79
N ALA A 316 -8.40 -8.25 14.46
CA ALA A 316 -8.69 -9.48 15.21
C ALA A 316 -7.48 -10.43 15.21
N GLY A 317 -6.92 -10.72 14.04
CA GLY A 317 -5.72 -11.56 13.91
C GLY A 317 -4.51 -10.99 14.65
N ALA A 318 -4.30 -9.67 14.61
CA ALA A 318 -3.15 -9.02 15.25
C ALA A 318 -3.20 -9.14 16.77
N ALA A 319 -4.39 -8.98 17.37
CA ALA A 319 -4.58 -9.19 18.80
C ALA A 319 -4.31 -10.65 19.19
N VAL A 320 -4.79 -11.62 18.40
CA VAL A 320 -4.48 -13.05 18.60
C VAL A 320 -2.99 -13.32 18.45
N THR A 321 -2.35 -12.75 17.43
CA THR A 321 -0.92 -12.89 17.17
C THR A 321 -0.10 -12.39 18.36
N GLY A 322 -0.43 -11.22 18.89
CA GLY A 322 0.23 -10.67 20.06
C GLY A 322 0.05 -11.53 21.31
N LEU A 323 -1.17 -12.01 21.57
CA LEU A 323 -1.44 -12.93 22.68
C LEU A 323 -0.63 -14.22 22.55
N LEU A 324 -0.65 -14.85 21.37
CA LEU A 324 0.05 -16.10 21.11
C LEU A 324 1.57 -15.93 21.12
N LEU A 325 2.10 -14.74 20.80
CA LEU A 325 3.53 -14.44 20.96
C LEU A 325 3.95 -14.49 22.42
N THR A 326 3.15 -13.89 23.32
CA THR A 326 3.53 -13.66 24.72
C THR A 326 3.04 -14.72 25.70
N THR A 327 2.34 -15.74 25.24
CA THR A 327 1.71 -16.76 26.09
C THR A 327 2.25 -18.15 25.74
N PRO A 328 2.91 -18.85 26.67
CA PRO A 328 3.48 -20.19 26.42
C PRO A 328 2.47 -21.33 26.57
N VAL A 329 1.34 -21.13 27.27
CA VAL A 329 0.32 -22.15 27.50
C VAL A 329 -0.97 -21.78 26.78
N HIS A 330 -1.54 -22.75 26.06
CA HIS A 330 -2.79 -22.57 25.33
C HIS A 330 -3.96 -22.66 26.31
N GLU A 331 -4.38 -21.52 26.87
CA GLU A 331 -5.70 -21.48 27.52
C GLU A 331 -6.79 -21.46 26.44
N PRO A 332 -7.68 -22.47 26.42
CA PRO A 332 -8.79 -22.51 25.48
C PRO A 332 -9.71 -21.31 25.75
N GLY A 333 -9.79 -20.39 24.79
CA GLY A 333 -10.67 -19.20 24.85
C GLY A 333 -9.94 -17.85 24.80
N ALA A 334 -8.68 -17.77 25.25
CA ALA A 334 -7.92 -16.52 25.20
C ALA A 334 -7.77 -15.96 23.77
N PRO A 335 -7.51 -16.77 22.71
CA PRO A 335 -7.52 -16.29 21.33
C PRO A 335 -8.87 -15.73 20.88
N VAL A 336 -9.99 -16.30 21.35
CA VAL A 336 -11.33 -15.83 20.96
C VAL A 336 -11.59 -14.44 21.56
N LEU A 337 -11.28 -14.25 22.84
CA LEU A 337 -11.39 -12.95 23.51
C LEU A 337 -10.48 -11.90 22.84
N GLY A 338 -9.24 -12.26 22.52
CA GLY A 338 -8.32 -11.40 21.77
C GLY A 338 -8.86 -10.99 20.40
N ALA A 339 -9.39 -11.96 19.65
CA ALA A 339 -9.98 -11.70 18.34
C ALA A 339 -11.18 -10.75 18.43
N LEU A 340 -12.09 -10.97 19.39
CA LEU A 340 -13.26 -10.11 19.63
C LEU A 340 -12.82 -8.69 20.03
N ALA A 341 -11.93 -8.55 21.00
CA ALA A 341 -11.43 -7.25 21.44
C ALA A 341 -10.74 -6.48 20.30
N GLY A 342 -9.83 -7.14 19.59
CA GLY A 342 -9.10 -6.55 18.47
C GLY A 342 -10.01 -6.18 17.28
N GLY A 343 -10.96 -7.04 16.94
CA GLY A 343 -11.91 -6.82 15.85
C GLY A 343 -12.91 -5.69 16.15
N VAL A 344 -13.51 -5.69 17.34
CA VAL A 344 -14.46 -4.66 17.78
C VAL A 344 -13.77 -3.29 17.87
N ALA A 345 -12.59 -3.21 18.50
CA ALA A 345 -11.83 -1.96 18.59
C ALA A 345 -11.50 -1.40 17.19
N THR A 346 -11.12 -2.27 16.25
CA THR A 346 -10.84 -1.88 14.86
C THR A 346 -12.09 -1.37 14.14
N LEU A 347 -13.23 -2.05 14.34
CA LEU A 347 -14.51 -1.62 13.77
C LEU A 347 -14.91 -0.23 14.27
N VAL A 348 -14.74 0.05 15.56
CA VAL A 348 -14.99 1.39 16.14
C VAL A 348 -14.13 2.46 15.46
N VAL A 349 -12.83 2.18 15.22
CA VAL A 349 -11.93 3.11 14.50
C VAL A 349 -12.43 3.36 13.06
N ILE A 350 -12.94 2.33 12.38
CA ILE A 350 -13.50 2.47 11.02
C ILE A 350 -14.77 3.35 11.03
N LEU A 351 -15.66 3.11 12.00
CA LEU A 351 -16.95 3.80 12.12
C LEU A 351 -16.83 5.26 12.58
N LEU A 352 -15.68 5.66 13.13
CA LEU A 352 -15.42 7.01 13.64
C LEU A 352 -14.35 7.78 12.82
N PRO A 353 -14.57 8.07 11.53
CA PRO A 353 -13.57 8.68 10.64
C PRO A 353 -13.03 10.03 11.14
N GLY A 354 -13.88 10.84 11.78
CA GLY A 354 -13.49 12.14 12.34
C GLY A 354 -12.71 12.07 13.66
N ARG A 355 -12.70 10.92 14.33
CA ARG A 355 -12.10 10.74 15.67
C ARG A 355 -11.07 9.61 15.71
N ARG A 356 -10.56 9.14 14.56
CA ARG A 356 -9.63 8.01 14.48
C ARG A 356 -8.39 8.18 15.35
N THR A 357 -7.83 9.39 15.44
CA THR A 357 -6.65 9.69 16.26
C THR A 357 -6.87 9.49 17.76
N VAL A 358 -8.12 9.59 18.23
CA VAL A 358 -8.53 9.31 19.62
C VAL A 358 -9.02 7.87 19.76
N ALA A 359 -9.73 7.34 18.75
CA ALA A 359 -10.25 5.97 18.78
C ALA A 359 -9.13 4.91 18.80
N VAL A 360 -8.00 5.14 18.14
CA VAL A 360 -6.87 4.20 18.14
C VAL A 360 -6.25 4.00 19.53
N PRO A 361 -5.84 5.05 20.28
CA PRO A 361 -5.31 4.84 21.64
C PRO A 361 -6.34 4.24 22.60
N LEU A 362 -7.63 4.59 22.49
CA LEU A 362 -8.69 3.95 23.28
C LEU A 362 -8.86 2.48 22.92
N GLY A 363 -8.81 2.12 21.64
CA GLY A 363 -8.83 0.74 21.18
C GLY A 363 -7.61 -0.05 21.67
N ALA A 364 -6.41 0.56 21.67
CA ALA A 364 -5.21 -0.05 22.23
C ALA A 364 -5.35 -0.30 23.73
N ALA A 365 -5.92 0.67 24.48
CA ALA A 365 -6.20 0.49 25.90
C ALA A 365 -7.21 -0.64 26.16
N ALA A 366 -8.24 -0.79 25.33
CA ALA A 366 -9.21 -1.88 25.42
C ALA A 366 -8.59 -3.25 25.11
N VAL A 367 -7.76 -3.36 24.07
CA VAL A 367 -7.03 -4.59 23.74
C VAL A 367 -6.04 -4.93 24.87
N LEU A 368 -5.31 -3.94 25.38
CA LEU A 368 -4.42 -4.11 26.52
C LEU A 368 -5.16 -4.61 27.76
N ALA A 369 -6.30 -4.01 28.10
CA ALA A 369 -7.14 -4.46 29.22
C ALA A 369 -7.61 -5.92 29.04
N ALA A 370 -8.01 -6.30 27.83
CA ALA A 370 -8.35 -7.68 27.51
C ALA A 370 -7.17 -8.63 27.69
N THR A 371 -5.95 -8.21 27.31
CA THR A 371 -4.74 -9.03 27.53
C THR A 371 -4.32 -9.11 29.00
N LEU A 372 -4.54 -8.04 29.78
CA LEU A 372 -4.27 -7.99 31.23
C LEU A 372 -5.21 -8.90 32.02
N ALA A 373 -6.44 -9.06 31.55
CA ALA A 373 -7.41 -9.99 32.13
C ALA A 373 -7.14 -11.46 31.74
N GLY A 374 -6.21 -11.71 30.81
CA GLY A 374 -5.85 -13.03 30.31
C GLY A 374 -4.46 -13.51 30.76
N PRO A 375 -3.96 -14.63 30.20
CA PRO A 375 -2.71 -15.27 30.63
C PRO A 375 -1.42 -14.62 30.06
N ALA A 376 -1.51 -13.42 29.48
CA ALA A 376 -0.38 -12.81 28.78
C ALA A 376 0.73 -12.38 29.77
N ARG A 377 1.94 -12.92 29.60
CA ARG A 377 3.10 -12.56 30.45
C ARG A 377 3.61 -11.14 30.18
N ALA A 378 3.40 -10.64 28.97
CA ALA A 378 3.86 -9.33 28.52
C ALA A 378 2.70 -8.58 27.81
N PRO A 379 1.69 -8.11 28.55
CA PRO A 379 0.45 -7.56 27.98
C PRO A 379 0.70 -6.36 27.06
N VAL A 380 1.71 -5.53 27.37
CA VAL A 380 2.13 -4.42 26.49
C VAL A 380 2.65 -4.94 25.15
N ALA A 381 3.51 -5.96 25.16
CA ALA A 381 4.03 -6.58 23.94
C ALA A 381 2.92 -7.26 23.13
N ALA A 382 1.95 -7.88 23.80
CA ALA A 382 0.78 -8.48 23.17
C ALA A 382 -0.11 -7.46 22.42
N CYS A 383 -0.12 -6.20 22.87
CA CYS A 383 -0.87 -5.13 22.20
C CYS A 383 -0.14 -4.55 20.96
N LEU A 384 1.18 -4.74 20.84
CA LEU A 384 1.99 -4.09 19.79
C LEU A 384 1.57 -4.43 18.35
N PRO A 385 1.28 -5.71 17.99
CA PRO A 385 0.88 -6.03 16.62
C PRO A 385 -0.42 -5.31 16.22
N TRP A 386 -1.40 -5.24 17.12
CA TRP A 386 -2.66 -4.53 16.88
C TRP A 386 -2.39 -3.04 16.66
N THR A 387 -1.64 -2.41 17.56
CA THR A 387 -1.30 -0.99 17.45
C THR A 387 -0.54 -0.70 16.15
N ALA A 388 0.40 -1.57 15.73
CA ALA A 388 1.13 -1.41 14.47
C ALA A 388 0.21 -1.41 13.24
N VAL A 389 -0.77 -2.34 13.19
CA VAL A 389 -1.77 -2.40 12.11
C VAL A 389 -2.60 -1.11 12.06
N LEU A 390 -3.06 -0.61 13.21
CA LEU A 390 -3.91 0.58 13.26
C LEU A 390 -3.14 1.88 12.99
N LEU A 391 -1.89 2.00 13.43
CA LEU A 391 -1.03 3.13 13.08
C LEU A 391 -0.76 3.18 11.58
N ALA A 392 -0.52 2.02 10.95
CA ALA A 392 -0.41 1.94 9.50
C ALA A 392 -1.73 2.38 8.82
N TYR A 393 -2.90 1.96 9.33
CA TYR A 393 -4.21 2.42 8.85
C TYR A 393 -4.40 3.92 8.93
N LEU A 394 -4.06 4.54 10.07
CA LEU A 394 -4.10 6.01 10.19
C LEU A 394 -3.23 6.67 9.12
N HIS A 395 -2.02 6.14 8.91
CA HIS A 395 -1.11 6.67 7.91
C HIS A 395 -1.69 6.58 6.49
N PHE A 396 -2.13 5.41 6.04
CA PHE A 396 -2.59 5.28 4.65
C PHE A 396 -3.96 5.89 4.39
N SER A 397 -4.85 5.93 5.40
CA SER A 397 -6.15 6.61 5.24
C SER A 397 -6.02 8.14 5.12
N ALA A 398 -4.90 8.70 5.58
CA ALA A 398 -4.56 10.11 5.42
C ALA A 398 -3.91 10.44 4.06
N GLN A 399 -3.56 9.44 3.25
CA GLN A 399 -2.87 9.67 1.98
C GLN A 399 -3.80 10.22 0.89
N SER A 400 -3.23 11.09 0.06
CA SER A 400 -3.76 11.55 -1.22
C SER A 400 -2.86 11.06 -2.37
N LEU A 401 -3.28 11.25 -3.62
CA LEU A 401 -2.48 10.88 -4.79
C LEU A 401 -1.11 11.60 -4.81
N ASP A 402 -1.07 12.86 -4.38
CA ASP A 402 0.17 13.63 -4.28
C ASP A 402 1.10 13.09 -3.18
N SER A 403 0.56 12.74 -2.01
CA SER A 403 1.39 12.22 -0.91
C SER A 403 1.87 10.79 -1.16
N LEU A 404 1.10 9.98 -1.91
CA LEU A 404 1.48 8.61 -2.28
C LEU A 404 2.81 8.52 -3.02
N SER A 405 3.13 9.54 -3.83
CA SER A 405 4.38 9.61 -4.60
C SER A 405 5.54 10.18 -3.79
N HIS A 406 5.27 10.83 -2.65
CA HIS A 406 6.26 11.53 -1.83
C HIS A 406 6.16 11.19 -0.33
N PRO A 407 6.15 9.90 0.08
CA PRO A 407 6.23 9.55 1.50
C PRO A 407 7.51 10.10 2.16
N ARG A 408 8.47 10.50 1.32
CA ARG A 408 9.77 11.03 1.70
C ARG A 408 9.70 12.19 2.68
N ARG A 409 8.87 13.24 2.55
CA ARG A 409 9.03 14.42 3.44
C ARG A 409 8.86 14.09 4.93
N ALA A 410 7.80 13.37 5.29
CA ALA A 410 7.49 13.07 6.69
C ALA A 410 8.50 12.11 7.37
N ILE A 411 9.08 11.17 6.61
CA ILE A 411 10.04 10.18 7.16
C ILE A 411 11.49 10.63 6.96
N ARG A 412 11.79 11.27 5.82
CA ARG A 412 13.14 11.73 5.48
C ARG A 412 13.62 12.79 6.45
N GLU A 413 12.79 13.74 6.87
CA GLU A 413 13.26 14.77 7.81
C GLU A 413 13.72 14.21 9.15
N PRO A 414 12.93 13.37 9.87
CA PRO A 414 13.41 12.75 11.10
C PRO A 414 14.57 11.78 10.85
N LEU A 415 14.54 10.98 9.77
CA LEU A 415 15.62 10.05 9.45
C LEU A 415 16.94 10.79 9.11
N MET A 416 16.87 11.85 8.29
CA MET A 416 18.03 12.69 7.97
C MET A 416 18.55 13.40 9.20
N ARG A 417 17.67 13.83 10.12
CA ARG A 417 18.09 14.38 11.42
C ARG A 417 18.82 13.34 12.25
N ALA A 418 18.31 12.11 12.32
CA ALA A 418 18.94 11.01 13.05
C ALA A 418 20.29 10.58 12.44
N LEU A 419 20.40 10.59 11.11
CA LEU A 419 21.62 10.19 10.38
C LEU A 419 22.61 11.35 10.14
N ALA A 420 22.21 12.60 10.39
CA ALA A 420 23.05 13.77 10.18
C ALA A 420 24.41 13.70 10.89
N PRO A 421 24.53 13.21 12.14
CA PRO A 421 25.82 13.08 12.81
C PRO A 421 26.77 12.14 12.06
N ALA A 422 26.28 10.95 11.67
CA ALA A 422 27.07 9.98 10.94
C ALA A 422 27.48 10.50 9.55
N ALA A 423 26.54 11.16 8.85
CA ALA A 423 26.83 11.78 7.56
C ALA A 423 27.87 12.92 7.68
N ARG A 424 27.77 13.76 8.72
CA ARG A 424 28.74 14.83 9.00
C ARG A 424 30.14 14.29 9.29
N ILE A 425 30.24 13.18 10.01
CA ILE A 425 31.52 12.49 10.27
C ILE A 425 32.09 11.95 8.94
N ALA A 426 31.27 11.28 8.13
CA ALA A 426 31.72 10.65 6.90
C ALA A 426 32.17 11.64 5.81
N VAL A 427 31.51 12.79 5.66
CA VAL A 427 31.80 13.76 4.58
C VAL A 427 32.71 14.91 5.01
N GLY A 428 32.99 15.04 6.31
CA GLY A 428 33.76 16.16 6.88
C GLY A 428 32.94 17.44 7.08
N HIS A 429 33.46 18.35 7.91
CA HIS A 429 32.73 19.54 8.36
C HIS A 429 32.44 20.54 7.23
N ASP A 430 33.42 20.80 6.36
CA ASP A 430 33.32 21.83 5.31
C ASP A 430 32.34 21.41 4.20
N THR A 431 32.40 20.15 3.76
CA THR A 431 31.43 19.57 2.82
C THR A 431 30.02 19.59 3.40
N TRP A 432 29.88 19.28 4.69
CA TRP A 432 28.58 19.34 5.37
C TRP A 432 27.99 20.75 5.39
N ARG A 433 28.81 21.79 5.62
CA ARG A 433 28.38 23.20 5.56
C ARG A 433 27.90 23.60 4.16
N LEU A 434 28.60 23.16 3.11
CA LEU A 434 28.19 23.43 1.73
C LEU A 434 26.83 22.81 1.39
N LEU A 435 26.61 21.56 1.79
CA LEU A 435 25.35 20.83 1.55
C LEU A 435 24.16 21.46 2.29
N THR A 436 24.38 21.94 3.51
CA THR A 436 23.33 22.56 4.33
C THR A 436 23.03 24.00 3.88
N ALA A 437 24.03 24.77 3.42
CA ALA A 437 23.84 26.12 2.91
C ALA A 437 22.99 26.18 1.62
N GLN A 438 23.14 25.21 0.71
CA GLN A 438 22.31 25.13 -0.50
C GLN A 438 20.83 24.85 -0.19
N SER A 439 20.55 24.18 0.93
CA SER A 439 19.19 23.83 1.35
C SER A 439 18.40 25.06 1.86
N GLN A 440 19.11 26.12 2.26
CA GLN A 440 18.54 27.34 2.83
C GLN A 440 18.29 28.46 1.80
N ARG A 441 18.71 28.31 0.54
CA ARG A 441 18.37 29.30 -0.49
C ARG A 441 16.85 29.28 -0.70
N PRO A 442 16.13 30.38 -0.42
CA PRO A 442 14.70 30.45 -0.71
C PRO A 442 14.49 30.19 -2.19
N ALA A 443 13.53 29.32 -2.51
CA ALA A 443 13.11 29.10 -3.89
C ALA A 443 12.72 30.46 -4.48
N ARG A 444 13.55 31.00 -5.38
CA ARG A 444 13.21 32.24 -6.09
C ARG A 444 11.89 31.96 -6.83
N GLY A 445 10.87 32.75 -6.48
CA GLY A 445 9.48 32.58 -6.89
C GLY A 445 9.27 32.72 -8.37
#